data_AF-A0A0B4CPE4-F1
#
_entry.id   AF-A0A0B4CPE4-F1
#
_cell.length_a   1.000
_cell.length_b   1.000
_cell.length_c   1.000
_cell.angle_alpha   90.00
_cell.angle_beta   90.00
_cell.angle_gamma   90.00
#
_symmetry.space_group_name_H-M   'P 1'
#
loop_
_entity.id
_entity.type
_entity.pdbx_description
1 polymer ?
#
loop_
_entity_poly.entity_id
_entity_poly.type
_entity_poly.pdbx_seq_one_letter_code
_entity_poly.pdbx_strand_id
1 'polypeptide(L)'
;MSIDPRVALSSLTTALEEHLIAASNRRGDGDPSVEAAFFAVADAFEVYEDALYEAYNEVTPLQVFDDEDEEDEEADVDDDEGLEIVEE
;
A
#
# COMPACT_ATOMS: atom_id res chain seq x y z
N MET A 1 -17.90 18.52 -0.25
CA MET A 1 -17.09 19.74 -0.17
C MET A 1 -15.67 19.26 -0.30
N SER A 2 -15.00 19.61 -1.39
CA SER A 2 -13.60 19.24 -1.57
C SER A 2 -12.73 19.88 -0.50
N ILE A 3 -11.73 19.16 -0.01
CA ILE A 3 -10.76 19.70 0.93
C ILE A 3 -9.71 20.49 0.13
N ASP A 4 -9.20 21.61 0.67
CA ASP A 4 -8.12 22.34 0.00
C ASP A 4 -6.88 21.42 -0.10
N PRO A 5 -6.25 21.26 -1.28
CA PRO A 5 -5.08 20.38 -1.45
C PRO A 5 -3.94 20.69 -0.47
N ARG A 6 -3.80 21.94 -0.03
CA ARG A 6 -2.79 22.33 0.97
C ARG A 6 -3.11 21.76 2.35
N VAL A 7 -4.38 21.64 2.68
CA VAL A 7 -4.84 21.02 3.92
C VAL A 7 -4.64 19.51 3.84
N ALA A 8 -5.03 18.87 2.73
CA ALA A 8 -4.79 17.44 2.52
C ALA A 8 -3.29 17.09 2.58
N LEU A 9 -2.44 17.88 1.91
CA LEU A 9 -0.99 17.69 1.93
C LEU A 9 -0.41 17.83 3.34
N SER A 10 -0.93 18.77 4.14
CA SER A 10 -0.53 18.90 5.55
C SER A 10 -0.90 17.66 6.35
N SER A 11 -2.09 17.09 6.14
CA SER A 11 -2.51 15.86 6.79
C SER A 11 -1.64 14.66 6.39
N LEU A 12 -1.34 14.53 5.09
CA LEU A 12 -0.43 13.49 4.59
C LEU A 12 0.97 13.62 5.20
N THR A 13 1.51 14.84 5.28
CA THR A 13 2.82 15.09 5.91
C THR A 13 2.82 14.67 7.38
N THR A 14 1.76 15.02 8.13
CA THR A 14 1.61 14.59 9.53
C THR A 14 1.54 13.05 9.64
N ALA A 15 0.77 12.39 8.79
CA ALA A 15 0.66 10.92 8.80
C ALA A 15 2.03 10.25 8.55
N LEU A 16 2.82 10.78 7.61
CA LEU A 16 4.18 10.30 7.34
C LEU A 16 5.12 10.48 8.55
N GLU A 17 5.03 11.61 9.24
CA GLU A 17 5.79 11.87 10.47
C GLU A 17 5.38 10.90 11.59
N GLU A 18 4.08 10.67 11.79
CA GLU A 18 3.55 9.72 12.77
C GLU A 18 3.97 8.28 12.45
N HIS A 19 3.94 7.88 11.18
CA HIS A 19 4.44 6.58 10.74
C HIS A 19 5.94 6.42 11.03
N LEU A 20 6.76 7.46 10.80
CA LEU A 20 8.18 7.43 11.17
C LEU A 20 8.37 7.29 12.69
N ILE A 21 7.56 7.99 13.49
CA ILE A 21 7.59 7.86 14.96
C ILE A 21 7.21 6.44 15.38
N ALA A 22 6.16 5.85 14.81
CA ALA A 22 5.76 4.48 15.10
C ALA A 22 6.86 3.48 14.73
N ALA A 23 7.41 3.59 13.51
CA ALA A 23 8.48 2.72 13.02
C ALA A 23 9.75 2.79 13.89
N SER A 24 10.12 4.01 14.33
CA SER A 24 11.31 4.20 15.19
C SER A 24 11.13 3.68 16.62
N ASN A 25 9.88 3.54 17.09
CA ASN A 25 9.55 3.04 18.44
C ASN A 25 9.02 1.59 18.44
N ARG A 26 9.07 0.89 17.29
CA ARG A 26 8.47 -0.43 17.13
C ARG A 26 9.04 -1.46 18.10
N ARG A 27 8.17 -2.32 18.66
CA ARG A 27 8.54 -3.39 19.59
C ARG A 27 8.42 -4.75 18.92
N GLY A 28 9.45 -5.11 18.18
CA GLY A 28 9.50 -6.38 17.45
C GLY A 28 8.84 -6.28 16.07
N ASP A 29 8.74 -7.43 15.41
CA ASP A 29 8.06 -7.55 14.12
C ASP A 29 6.54 -7.56 14.33
N GLY A 30 5.80 -6.93 13.41
CA GLY A 30 4.32 -6.85 13.49
C GLY A 30 3.81 -5.91 14.59
N ASP A 31 4.49 -4.81 14.89
CA ASP A 31 3.97 -3.82 15.85
C ASP A 31 2.68 -3.18 15.30
N PRO A 32 1.53 -3.32 15.98
CA PRO A 32 0.24 -2.83 15.48
C PRO A 32 0.19 -1.31 15.36
N SER A 33 1.08 -0.59 16.07
CA SER A 33 1.19 0.87 15.96
C SER A 33 1.77 1.28 14.61
N VAL A 34 2.67 0.47 14.05
CA VAL A 34 3.28 0.71 12.74
C VAL A 34 2.27 0.40 11.64
N GLU A 35 1.58 -0.73 11.75
CA GLU A 35 0.50 -1.13 10.84
C GLU A 35 -0.63 -0.10 10.80
N ALA A 36 -1.11 0.35 11.96
CA ALA A 36 -2.13 1.40 12.01
C ALA A 36 -1.64 2.72 11.37
N ALA A 37 -0.38 3.10 11.57
CA ALA A 37 0.18 4.29 10.97
C ALA A 37 0.42 4.12 9.45
N PHE A 38 0.68 2.91 8.97
CA PHE A 38 0.78 2.58 7.56
C PHE A 38 -0.56 2.83 6.85
N PHE A 39 -1.66 2.27 7.36
CA PHE A 39 -3.00 2.53 6.81
C PHE A 39 -3.39 4.01 6.89
N ALA A 40 -3.03 4.71 7.98
CA ALA A 40 -3.29 6.13 8.10
C ALA A 40 -2.57 6.97 7.02
N VAL A 41 -1.36 6.56 6.59
CA VAL A 41 -0.65 7.20 5.47
C VAL A 41 -1.37 6.96 4.16
N ALA A 42 -1.84 5.73 3.90
CA ALA A 42 -2.60 5.39 2.70
C ALA A 42 -3.88 6.24 2.58
N ASP A 43 -4.70 6.26 3.63
CA ASP A 43 -5.93 7.06 3.69
C ASP A 43 -5.65 8.56 3.45
N ALA A 44 -4.62 9.10 4.10
CA ALA A 44 -4.27 10.51 3.96
C ALA A 44 -3.75 10.84 2.55
N PHE A 45 -3.09 9.88 1.89
CA PHE A 45 -2.61 10.03 0.52
C PHE A 45 -3.76 10.04 -0.48
N GLU A 46 -4.74 9.14 -0.36
CA GLU A 46 -5.93 9.13 -1.22
C GLU A 46 -6.70 10.45 -1.16
N VAL A 47 -6.89 10.99 0.06
CA VAL A 47 -7.54 12.29 0.25
C VAL A 47 -6.74 13.42 -0.41
N TYR A 48 -5.42 13.33 -0.42
CA TYR A 48 -4.56 14.30 -1.10
C TYR A 48 -4.63 14.18 -2.62
N GLU A 49 -4.59 12.97 -3.18
CA GLU A 49 -4.74 12.73 -4.61
C GLU A 49 -6.08 13.23 -5.13
N ASP A 50 -7.17 12.92 -4.43
CA ASP A 50 -8.52 13.38 -4.79
C ASP A 50 -8.62 14.91 -4.80
N ALA A 51 -8.09 15.55 -3.75
CA ALA A 51 -8.08 17.01 -3.66
C ALA A 51 -7.22 17.63 -4.77
N LEU A 52 -6.06 17.06 -5.05
CA LEU A 52 -5.14 17.52 -6.08
C LEU A 52 -5.79 17.42 -7.47
N TYR A 53 -6.46 16.31 -7.74
CA TYR A 53 -7.17 16.07 -8.98
C TYR A 53 -8.36 17.03 -9.15
N GLU A 54 -9.17 17.23 -8.11
CA GLU A 54 -10.31 18.15 -8.19
C GLU A 54 -9.87 19.61 -8.41
N ALA A 55 -8.77 20.03 -7.78
CA ALA A 55 -8.29 21.40 -7.86
C ALA A 55 -7.51 21.71 -9.15
N TYR A 56 -6.73 20.75 -9.66
CA TYR A 56 -5.75 21.00 -10.73
C TYR A 56 -5.80 20.00 -11.88
N ASN A 57 -6.61 18.94 -11.78
CA ASN A 57 -6.67 17.83 -12.74
C ASN A 57 -5.29 17.16 -12.94
N GLU A 58 -4.52 17.05 -11.86
CA GLU A 58 -3.20 16.44 -11.79
C GLU A 58 -3.22 15.27 -10.80
N VAL A 59 -2.30 14.33 -10.96
CA VAL A 59 -2.11 13.16 -10.09
C VAL A 59 -0.62 12.95 -9.83
N THR A 60 -0.25 12.32 -8.72
CA THR A 60 1.15 11.99 -8.44
C THR A 60 1.56 10.65 -9.07
N PRO A 61 2.87 10.40 -9.29
CA PRO A 61 3.35 9.11 -9.77
C PRO A 61 3.41 8.03 -8.67
N LEU A 62 2.67 8.20 -7.57
CA LEU A 62 2.66 7.29 -6.42
C LEU A 62 1.40 6.42 -6.43
N GLN A 63 1.46 5.25 -5.80
CA GLN A 63 0.34 4.32 -5.68
C GLN A 63 0.33 3.75 -4.26
N VAL A 64 -0.87 3.49 -3.73
CA VAL A 64 -1.07 2.72 -2.49
C VAL A 64 -1.00 1.24 -2.87
N PHE A 65 -0.26 0.46 -2.11
CA PHE A 65 -0.31 -1.00 -2.19
C PHE A 65 -1.39 -1.47 -1.23
N ASP A 66 -2.35 -2.24 -1.74
CA ASP A 66 -3.33 -2.92 -0.90
C ASP A 66 -2.78 -4.31 -0.57
N ASP A 67 -2.75 -4.66 0.72
CA ASP A 67 -2.23 -5.96 1.18
C ASP A 67 -3.13 -7.14 0.70
N GLU A 68 -4.31 -6.87 0.15
CA GLU A 68 -5.25 -7.87 -0.38
C GLU A 68 -4.82 -8.49 -1.73
N ASP A 69 -3.87 -7.87 -2.45
CA ASP A 69 -3.40 -8.38 -3.76
C ASP A 69 -2.35 -9.51 -3.65
N GLU A 70 -1.94 -9.91 -2.43
CA GLU A 70 -0.96 -10.99 -2.20
C GLU A 70 -1.58 -12.41 -2.07
N GLU A 71 -2.91 -12.56 -2.20
CA GLU A 71 -3.61 -13.86 -2.03
C GLU A 71 -4.02 -14.58 -3.34
N ASP A 72 -3.51 -14.23 -4.52
CA ASP A 72 -3.97 -14.82 -5.81
C ASP A 72 -2.84 -15.37 -6.73
N GLU A 73 -1.82 -16.02 -6.16
CA GLU A 73 -0.83 -16.81 -6.91
C GLU A 73 -0.71 -18.28 -6.45
N GLU A 74 -1.83 -18.94 -6.10
CA GLU A 74 -1.90 -20.41 -6.11
C GLU A 74 -1.97 -20.89 -7.58
N ALA A 75 -0.85 -20.80 -8.29
CA ALA A 75 -0.69 -21.43 -9.60
C ALA A 75 -0.76 -22.95 -9.41
N ASP A 76 -1.93 -23.50 -9.69
CA ASP A 76 -2.25 -24.93 -9.73
C ASP A 76 -1.30 -25.63 -10.73
N VAL A 77 -0.15 -26.14 -10.25
CA VAL A 77 0.76 -26.96 -11.05
C VAL A 77 0.21 -28.38 -11.09
N ASP A 78 -0.78 -28.59 -11.94
CA ASP A 78 -1.14 -29.92 -12.44
C ASP A 78 -0.57 -30.05 -13.86
N ASP A 79 0.71 -30.42 -13.96
CA ASP A 79 1.29 -30.89 -15.23
C ASP A 79 1.89 -32.29 -15.04
N ASP A 80 1.02 -33.25 -15.28
CA ASP A 80 1.26 -34.68 -15.50
C ASP A 80 2.20 -34.88 -16.72
N GLU A 81 3.51 -34.65 -16.56
CA GLU A 81 4.49 -35.03 -17.59
C GLU A 81 4.90 -36.50 -17.42
N GLY A 82 4.25 -37.36 -18.20
CA GLY A 82 4.43 -38.80 -18.24
C GLY A 82 5.88 -39.27 -18.44
N LEU A 83 6.29 -40.20 -17.58
CA LEU A 83 7.53 -40.97 -17.71
C LEU A 83 7.47 -41.88 -18.95
N GLU A 84 8.07 -41.46 -20.06
CA GLU A 84 8.44 -42.39 -21.14
C GLU A 84 9.73 -43.12 -20.74
N ILE A 85 9.57 -44.35 -20.25
CA ILE A 85 10.68 -45.28 -20.06
C ILE A 85 11.12 -45.78 -21.45
N VAL A 86 12.24 -45.27 -21.95
CA VAL A 86 12.96 -45.88 -23.07
C VAL A 86 14.07 -46.77 -22.50
N GLU A 87 13.83 -48.08 -22.45
CA GLU A 87 14.90 -49.07 -22.22
C GLU A 87 15.52 -49.46 -23.57
N GLU A 88 16.87 -49.39 -23.65
CA GLU A 88 17.72 -49.80 -24.79
C GLU A 88 17.65 -51.29 -25.14
#